data_AF-A0A850C0F8-F1
#
_entry.id   AF-A0A850C0F8-F1
#
_cell.length_a   1.000
_cell.length_b   1.000
_cell.length_c   1.000
_cell.angle_alpha   90.00
_cell.angle_beta   90.00
_cell.angle_gamma   90.00
#
_symmetry.space_group_name_H-M   'P 1'
#
loop_
_entity.id
_entity.type
_entity.pdbx_description
1 polymer ?
#
loop_
_entity_poly.entity_id
_entity_poly.type
_entity_poly.pdbx_seq_one_letter_code
_entity_poly.pdbx_strand_id
1 'polypeptide(L)'
;CDYNVKFCTQCPDCISYGFAIGDSGSEKSKVITDTAYSLTSYEHSHEAFTLNAPYEDGTMTRYGDVTSRINEQDHVTPQVIFPSIVTTRDLTESLFLYAVNNVMRAKRYGAQTTRTGRMQNHIVAVVLADGEIFSNLLFTQALYDALKDKITPPDPVNPQDVLSAAEALIPTLLQKDGVKVDQLLMGNDLQAFLNDVNELDVKSLLEKASADSRAYHQAWIAKTDKPSKKK
;
A
#
# COMPACT_ATOMS: atom_id res chain seq x y z
N CYS A 1 -1.95 15.43 14.64
CA CYS A 1 -1.09 15.27 13.46
C CYS A 1 -1.91 15.67 12.27
N ASP A 2 -1.36 16.42 11.33
CA ASP A 2 -2.04 16.78 10.09
C ASP A 2 -1.17 16.35 8.90
N TYR A 3 -1.70 15.44 8.09
CA TYR A 3 -0.93 14.76 7.04
C TYR A 3 -0.52 15.76 5.96
N ASN A 4 0.76 15.75 5.57
CA ASN A 4 1.38 16.72 4.65
C ASN A 4 1.35 18.20 5.07
N VAL A 5 0.85 18.53 6.26
CA VAL A 5 0.77 19.92 6.76
C VAL A 5 1.61 20.09 8.03
N LYS A 6 1.35 19.28 9.05
CA LYS A 6 2.01 19.36 10.36
C LYS A 6 2.18 17.98 10.99
N PHE A 7 3.35 17.41 10.79
CA PHE A 7 3.76 16.16 11.44
C PHE A 7 3.97 16.38 12.94
N CYS A 8 3.42 15.47 13.75
CA CYS A 8 3.58 15.54 15.21
C CYS A 8 4.80 14.77 15.74
N THR A 9 5.55 14.11 14.84
CA THR A 9 6.79 13.35 15.09
C THR A 9 6.70 12.19 16.08
N GLN A 10 5.53 11.95 16.70
CA GLN A 10 5.38 10.98 17.80
C GLN A 10 4.22 9.99 17.62
N CYS A 11 3.35 10.18 16.63
CA CYS A 11 2.25 9.25 16.37
C CYS A 11 2.74 8.02 15.58
N PRO A 12 1.98 6.90 15.60
CA PRO A 12 2.32 5.70 14.84
C PRO A 12 2.62 5.99 13.37
N ASP A 13 1.83 6.84 12.71
CA ASP A 13 2.08 7.20 11.31
C ASP A 13 3.43 7.87 11.08
N CYS A 14 3.78 8.86 11.91
CA CYS A 14 5.07 9.56 11.78
C CYS A 14 6.26 8.62 11.99
N ILE A 15 6.14 7.65 12.90
CA ILE A 15 7.24 6.73 13.22
C ILE A 15 7.33 5.58 12.21
N SER A 16 6.20 5.07 11.72
CA SER A 16 6.15 3.95 10.78
C SER A 16 6.35 4.38 9.33
N TYR A 17 5.66 5.44 8.88
CA TYR A 17 5.72 5.92 7.48
C TYR A 17 6.72 7.07 7.27
N GLY A 18 7.32 7.57 8.36
CA GLY A 18 8.30 8.63 8.32
C GLY A 18 7.70 10.04 8.20
N PHE A 19 8.59 11.03 8.29
CA PHE A 19 8.26 12.44 8.08
C PHE A 19 9.51 13.23 7.66
N ALA A 20 9.30 14.37 7.02
CA ALA A 20 10.36 15.34 6.75
C ALA A 20 9.87 16.74 7.10
N ILE A 21 10.48 17.36 8.12
CA ILE A 21 10.18 18.72 8.55
C ILE A 21 11.47 19.53 8.42
N GLY A 22 11.62 20.24 7.30
CA GLY A 22 12.76 21.12 6.95
C GLY A 22 13.89 21.19 7.99
N ASP A 23 13.89 22.24 8.81
CA ASP A 23 14.94 22.48 9.81
C ASP A 23 14.74 21.73 11.14
N SER A 24 13.65 20.99 11.30
CA SER A 24 13.27 20.32 12.57
C SER A 24 13.61 18.83 12.59
N GLY A 25 14.06 18.27 11.47
CA GLY A 25 14.51 16.88 11.34
C GLY A 25 13.62 16.03 10.44
N SER A 26 14.08 14.82 10.17
CA SER A 26 13.37 13.83 9.37
C SER A 26 13.57 12.44 9.94
N GLU A 27 12.57 11.59 9.79
CA GLU A 27 12.64 10.16 10.07
C GLU A 27 12.34 9.43 8.77
N LYS A 28 13.23 8.49 8.39
CA LYS A 28 13.02 7.66 7.21
C LYS A 28 11.85 6.71 7.45
N SER A 29 11.05 6.45 6.41
CA SER A 29 10.02 5.44 6.49
C SER A 29 10.60 4.08 6.90
N LYS A 30 9.85 3.39 7.75
CA LYS A 30 10.05 2.00 8.15
C LYS A 30 9.18 1.07 7.34
N VAL A 31 8.14 1.59 6.69
CA VAL A 31 7.30 0.89 5.69
C VAL A 31 7.73 1.33 4.30
N ILE A 32 8.28 0.41 3.51
CA ILE A 32 8.83 0.65 2.18
C ILE A 32 7.94 -0.06 1.17
N THR A 33 7.52 0.69 0.16
CA THR A 33 6.70 0.19 -0.94
C THR A 33 7.29 0.68 -2.26
N ASP A 34 7.39 -0.22 -3.23
CA ASP A 34 7.78 0.13 -4.59
C ASP A 34 6.53 0.31 -5.49
N THR A 35 6.74 0.72 -6.73
CA THR A 35 5.72 0.82 -7.76
C THR A 35 5.05 -0.53 -7.96
N ALA A 36 3.72 -0.57 -7.89
CA ALA A 36 2.94 -1.76 -8.20
C ALA A 36 2.60 -1.78 -9.70
N TYR A 37 3.00 -2.83 -10.40
CA TYR A 37 2.76 -3.00 -11.83
C TYR A 37 1.48 -3.79 -12.07
N SER A 38 0.68 -3.39 -13.06
CA SER A 38 -0.50 -4.18 -13.47
C SER A 38 -0.07 -5.52 -14.06
N LEU A 39 -0.82 -6.57 -13.73
CA LEU A 39 -0.60 -7.90 -14.32
C LEU A 39 -0.98 -7.95 -15.81
N THR A 40 -1.93 -7.12 -16.23
CA THR A 40 -2.37 -6.99 -17.63
C THR A 40 -1.73 -5.77 -18.29
N SER A 41 -1.65 -5.77 -19.62
CA SER A 41 -1.05 -4.65 -20.38
C SER A 41 -1.86 -3.36 -20.23
N TYR A 42 -1.25 -2.23 -20.57
CA TYR A 42 -1.87 -0.92 -20.46
C TYR A 42 -3.20 -0.84 -21.22
N GLU A 43 -3.22 -1.34 -22.46
CA GLU A 43 -4.40 -1.32 -23.35
C GLU A 43 -5.61 -2.08 -22.79
N HIS A 44 -5.38 -3.04 -21.90
CA HIS A 44 -6.41 -3.87 -21.29
C HIS A 44 -6.74 -3.44 -19.85
N SER A 45 -5.81 -2.77 -19.19
CA SER A 45 -6.00 -2.28 -17.83
C SER A 45 -6.59 -0.88 -17.79
N HIS A 46 -6.63 -0.15 -18.91
CA HIS A 46 -7.02 1.25 -18.97
C HIS A 46 -8.10 1.53 -20.01
N GLU A 47 -9.08 2.35 -19.64
CA GLU A 47 -10.12 2.89 -20.50
C GLU A 47 -10.15 4.42 -20.37
N ALA A 48 -10.12 5.11 -21.51
CA ALA A 48 -10.28 6.55 -21.55
C ALA A 48 -11.77 6.93 -21.40
N PHE A 49 -12.15 7.57 -20.29
CA PHE A 49 -13.47 8.19 -20.15
C PHE A 49 -13.41 9.65 -20.59
N THR A 50 -14.08 9.95 -21.70
CA THR A 50 -14.36 11.32 -22.12
C THR A 50 -15.63 11.80 -21.43
N LEU A 51 -15.49 12.65 -20.40
CA LEU A 51 -16.64 13.28 -19.76
C LEU A 51 -17.03 14.54 -20.54
N ASN A 52 -18.16 14.48 -21.23
CA ASN A 52 -18.84 15.67 -21.74
C ASN A 52 -19.60 16.32 -20.58
N ALA A 53 -19.28 17.57 -20.25
CA ALA A 53 -20.03 18.34 -19.26
C ALA A 53 -21.07 19.24 -19.96
N PRO A 54 -22.34 18.80 -20.10
CA PRO A 54 -23.40 19.68 -20.57
C PRO A 54 -23.67 20.81 -19.56
N TYR A 55 -24.33 21.87 -20.02
CA TYR A 55 -24.91 22.88 -19.13
C TYR A 55 -25.97 22.26 -18.21
N GLU A 56 -26.40 22.97 -17.16
CA GLU A 56 -27.39 22.47 -16.18
C GLU A 56 -28.72 22.01 -16.79
N ASP A 57 -29.05 22.49 -17.99
CA ASP A 57 -30.22 22.09 -18.77
C ASP A 57 -30.02 20.81 -19.61
N GLY A 58 -28.85 20.16 -19.50
CA GLY A 58 -28.48 18.97 -20.25
C GLY A 58 -28.05 19.23 -21.69
N THR A 59 -27.98 20.50 -22.13
CA THR A 59 -27.57 20.86 -23.49
C THR A 59 -26.06 21.14 -23.57
N MET A 60 -25.46 20.88 -24.73
CA MET A 60 -24.04 21.17 -24.99
C MET A 60 -23.82 22.60 -25.54
N THR A 61 -24.89 23.37 -25.70
CA THR A 61 -24.89 24.68 -26.35
C THR A 61 -25.83 25.62 -25.62
N ARG A 62 -25.31 26.77 -25.17
CA ARG A 62 -26.13 27.81 -24.53
C ARG A 62 -25.80 29.15 -25.15
N TYR A 63 -26.83 29.85 -25.65
CA TYR A 63 -26.71 31.15 -26.33
C TYR A 63 -25.69 31.22 -27.49
N GLY A 64 -25.50 30.10 -28.21
CA GLY A 64 -24.56 30.03 -29.33
C GLY A 64 -23.12 29.66 -28.93
N ASP A 65 -22.82 29.60 -27.64
CA ASP A 65 -21.54 29.11 -27.13
C ASP A 65 -21.63 27.60 -26.82
N VAL A 66 -20.70 26.84 -27.39
CA VAL A 66 -20.53 25.41 -27.14
C VAL A 66 -19.62 25.25 -25.91
N THR A 67 -20.02 24.43 -24.93
CA THR A 67 -19.13 24.09 -23.81
C THR A 67 -18.02 23.15 -24.32
N SER A 68 -16.76 23.58 -24.19
CA SER A 68 -15.56 22.79 -24.55
C SER A 68 -14.93 22.05 -23.36
N ARG A 69 -15.70 21.84 -22.27
CA ARG A 69 -15.23 21.16 -21.07
C ARG A 69 -15.24 19.64 -21.29
N ILE A 70 -14.35 19.21 -22.17
CA ILE A 70 -14.00 17.81 -22.39
C ILE A 70 -12.89 17.50 -21.39
N ASN A 71 -13.18 16.65 -20.41
CA ASN A 71 -12.17 16.14 -19.50
C ASN A 71 -11.99 14.66 -19.84
N GLU A 72 -10.84 14.32 -20.41
CA GLU A 72 -10.46 12.94 -20.66
C GLU A 72 -9.66 12.46 -19.45
N GLN A 73 -10.20 11.46 -18.76
CA GLN A 73 -9.52 10.82 -17.64
C GLN A 73 -9.28 9.37 -18.00
N ASP A 74 -8.05 8.92 -17.76
CA ASP A 74 -7.69 7.53 -17.90
C ASP A 74 -8.11 6.78 -16.64
N HIS A 75 -8.84 5.68 -16.82
CA HIS A 75 -9.40 4.89 -15.73
C HIS A 75 -8.91 3.46 -15.81
N VAL A 76 -8.45 2.96 -14.66
CA VAL A 76 -8.16 1.53 -14.51
C VAL A 76 -9.48 0.75 -14.57
N THR A 77 -9.55 -0.24 -15.45
CA THR A 77 -10.72 -1.11 -15.60
C THR A 77 -10.93 -1.98 -14.35
N PRO A 78 -12.17 -2.44 -14.10
CA PRO A 78 -12.42 -3.34 -12.98
C PRO A 78 -11.57 -4.61 -13.04
N GLN A 79 -11.15 -5.09 -11.87
CA GLN A 79 -10.44 -6.38 -11.71
C GLN A 79 -9.05 -6.43 -12.35
N VAL A 80 -8.37 -5.28 -12.50
CA VAL A 80 -6.93 -5.25 -12.72
C VAL A 80 -6.19 -5.59 -11.43
N ILE A 81 -5.22 -6.50 -11.53
CA ILE A 81 -4.46 -7.02 -10.40
C ILE A 81 -3.10 -6.32 -10.34
N PHE A 82 -2.72 -5.88 -9.14
CA PHE A 82 -1.47 -5.20 -8.84
C PHE A 82 -0.68 -5.97 -7.78
N PRO A 83 0.17 -6.93 -8.19
CA PRO A 83 1.08 -7.60 -7.26
C PRO A 83 2.02 -6.56 -6.61
N SER A 84 2.16 -6.66 -5.29
CA SER A 84 2.97 -5.72 -4.51
C SER A 84 3.56 -6.37 -3.27
N ILE A 85 4.76 -5.91 -2.92
CA ILE A 85 5.48 -6.25 -1.71
C ILE A 85 5.56 -4.98 -0.85
N VAL A 86 5.23 -5.14 0.43
CA VAL A 86 5.37 -4.09 1.45
C VAL A 86 6.42 -4.56 2.43
N THR A 87 7.58 -3.91 2.42
CA THR A 87 8.69 -4.25 3.30
C THR A 87 8.61 -3.39 4.57
N THR A 88 8.69 -4.01 5.74
CA THR A 88 8.78 -3.28 7.01
C THR A 88 10.11 -3.56 7.69
N ARG A 89 10.76 -2.52 8.22
CA ARG A 89 12.02 -2.63 8.99
C ARG A 89 11.91 -1.95 10.34
N ASP A 90 12.49 -2.55 11.38
CA ASP A 90 12.62 -1.96 12.73
C ASP A 90 11.29 -1.53 13.37
N LEU A 91 10.17 -2.20 13.05
CA LEU A 91 8.90 -1.98 13.71
C LEU A 91 8.81 -2.83 14.98
N THR A 92 8.27 -2.27 16.06
CA THR A 92 7.79 -3.08 17.17
C THR A 92 6.60 -3.93 16.70
N GLU A 93 6.28 -4.99 17.44
CA GLU A 93 5.12 -5.84 17.14
C GLU A 93 3.83 -5.02 16.97
N SER A 94 3.57 -4.06 17.87
CA SER A 94 2.37 -3.21 17.78
C SER A 94 2.34 -2.36 16.52
N LEU A 95 3.50 -1.82 16.09
CA LEU A 95 3.60 -1.00 14.88
C LEU A 95 3.52 -1.85 13.60
N PHE A 96 4.05 -3.08 13.63
CA PHE A 96 3.89 -4.05 12.55
C PHE A 96 2.42 -4.44 12.39
N LEU A 97 1.75 -4.84 13.47
CA LEU A 97 0.32 -5.16 13.46
C LEU A 97 -0.54 -3.96 13.05
N TYR A 98 -0.16 -2.75 13.45
CA TYR A 98 -0.79 -1.52 12.97
C TYR A 98 -0.69 -1.37 11.44
N ALA A 99 0.49 -1.59 10.86
CA ALA A 99 0.69 -1.52 9.40
C ALA A 99 -0.09 -2.63 8.66
N VAL A 100 -0.07 -3.87 9.16
CA VAL A 100 -0.85 -4.99 8.59
C VAL A 100 -2.34 -4.65 8.61
N ASN A 101 -2.85 -4.13 9.74
CA ASN A 101 -4.25 -3.78 9.89
C ASN A 101 -4.66 -2.63 8.94
N ASN A 102 -3.77 -1.65 8.71
CA ASN A 102 -3.97 -0.61 7.70
C ASN A 102 -4.10 -1.21 6.29
N VAL A 103 -3.21 -2.13 5.91
CA VAL A 103 -3.29 -2.83 4.62
C VAL A 103 -4.61 -3.61 4.52
N MET A 104 -5.00 -4.38 5.53
CA MET A 104 -6.25 -5.15 5.48
C MET A 104 -7.50 -4.28 5.36
N ARG A 105 -7.50 -3.09 5.97
CA ARG A 105 -8.68 -2.20 6.03
C ARG A 105 -8.72 -1.16 4.91
N ALA A 106 -7.62 -0.92 4.21
CA ALA A 106 -7.56 0.00 3.08
C ALA A 106 -8.41 -0.50 1.90
N LYS A 107 -9.49 0.22 1.59
CA LYS A 107 -10.39 -0.10 0.46
C LYS A 107 -10.42 0.98 -0.61
N ARG A 108 -10.05 2.22 -0.27
CA ARG A 108 -10.12 3.38 -1.16
C ARG A 108 -8.71 3.85 -1.46
N TYR A 109 -8.34 3.78 -2.74
CA TYR A 109 -7.03 4.21 -3.23
C TYR A 109 -7.19 5.34 -4.24
N GLY A 110 -6.37 6.37 -4.07
CA GLY A 110 -6.38 7.56 -4.91
C GLY A 110 -6.50 8.84 -4.10
N ALA A 111 -6.02 9.95 -4.67
CA ALA A 111 -5.98 11.25 -4.01
C ALA A 111 -7.33 11.98 -4.05
N GLN A 112 -8.21 11.63 -5.00
CA GLN A 112 -9.53 12.27 -5.12
C GLN A 112 -10.50 11.67 -4.10
N THR A 113 -11.13 12.53 -3.31
CA THR A 113 -11.99 12.15 -2.18
C THR A 113 -13.39 11.69 -2.58
N THR A 114 -13.87 12.07 -3.77
CA THR A 114 -15.24 11.81 -4.25
C THR A 114 -15.34 10.74 -5.35
N ARG A 115 -14.31 10.61 -6.20
CA ARG A 115 -14.20 9.61 -7.27
C ARG A 115 -12.94 8.75 -7.09
N THR A 116 -12.96 7.93 -6.03
CA THR A 116 -11.83 7.07 -5.66
C THR A 116 -11.99 5.65 -6.21
N GLY A 117 -10.91 5.02 -6.65
CA GLY A 117 -10.89 3.60 -6.97
C GLY A 117 -11.07 2.75 -5.71
N ARG A 118 -11.92 1.71 -5.81
CA ARG A 118 -12.06 0.72 -4.73
C ARG A 118 -11.19 -0.49 -5.06
N MET A 119 -10.28 -0.82 -4.15
CA MET A 119 -9.44 -2.01 -4.27
C MET A 119 -9.79 -3.01 -3.17
N GLN A 120 -9.47 -4.28 -3.44
CA GLN A 120 -9.49 -5.34 -2.45
C GLN A 120 -8.08 -5.88 -2.30
N ASN A 121 -7.55 -5.77 -1.09
CA ASN A 121 -6.23 -6.29 -0.77
C ASN A 121 -6.32 -7.77 -0.41
N HIS A 122 -5.43 -8.56 -0.99
CA HIS A 122 -5.24 -9.98 -0.66
C HIS A 122 -3.79 -10.17 -0.19
N ILE A 123 -3.60 -10.36 1.11
CA ILE A 123 -2.28 -10.73 1.65
C ILE A 123 -2.09 -12.21 1.37
N VAL A 124 -1.06 -12.54 0.59
CA VAL A 124 -0.75 -13.91 0.13
C VAL A 124 0.39 -14.58 0.90
N ALA A 125 1.25 -13.78 1.53
CA ALA A 125 2.32 -14.26 2.40
C ALA A 125 2.75 -13.16 3.37
N VAL A 126 3.32 -13.57 4.51
CA VAL A 126 4.13 -12.73 5.38
C VAL A 126 5.48 -13.41 5.55
N VAL A 127 6.56 -12.67 5.29
CA VAL A 127 7.93 -13.21 5.30
C VAL A 127 8.76 -12.43 6.31
N LEU A 128 9.38 -13.14 7.25
CA LEU A 128 10.44 -12.63 8.10
C LEU A 128 11.77 -13.16 7.57
N ALA A 129 12.62 -12.26 7.10
CA ALA A 129 13.92 -12.58 6.52
C ALA A 129 14.99 -11.56 6.93
N ASP A 130 16.26 -11.92 6.73
CA ASP A 130 17.42 -11.09 7.04
C ASP A 130 17.78 -10.05 5.95
N GLY A 131 17.01 -10.02 4.86
CA GLY A 131 17.21 -9.09 3.74
C GLY A 131 15.92 -8.80 2.98
N GLU A 132 16.00 -7.86 2.03
CA GLU A 132 14.91 -7.59 1.10
C GLU A 132 14.72 -8.77 0.15
N ILE A 133 13.46 -9.10 -0.13
CA ILE A 133 13.07 -10.14 -1.08
C ILE A 133 12.83 -9.54 -2.47
N PHE A 134 12.48 -10.39 -3.43
CA PHE A 134 12.17 -10.04 -4.81
C PHE A 134 11.27 -8.79 -4.95
N SER A 135 11.52 -8.03 -6.02
CA SER A 135 10.81 -6.77 -6.28
C SER A 135 9.39 -6.98 -6.80
N ASN A 136 8.58 -5.92 -6.74
CA ASN A 136 7.23 -5.90 -7.33
C ASN A 136 7.27 -6.27 -8.81
N LEU A 137 8.26 -5.76 -9.55
CA LEU A 137 8.42 -6.05 -10.97
C LEU A 137 8.66 -7.54 -11.22
N LEU A 138 9.61 -8.15 -10.49
CA LEU A 138 9.92 -9.57 -10.64
C LEU A 138 8.72 -10.44 -10.28
N PHE A 139 7.98 -10.09 -9.23
CA PHE A 139 6.79 -10.83 -8.84
C PHE A 139 5.69 -10.73 -9.89
N THR A 140 5.42 -9.54 -10.42
CA THR A 140 4.45 -9.34 -11.51
C THR A 140 4.84 -10.10 -12.76
N GLN A 141 6.12 -10.09 -13.16
CA GLN A 141 6.62 -10.84 -14.32
C GLN A 141 6.47 -12.35 -14.13
N ALA A 142 6.84 -12.87 -12.95
CA ALA A 142 6.70 -14.29 -12.64
C ALA A 142 5.23 -14.75 -12.67
N LEU A 143 4.33 -13.93 -12.13
CA LEU A 143 2.89 -14.18 -12.20
C LEU A 143 2.37 -14.14 -13.63
N TYR A 144 2.79 -13.15 -14.43
CA TYR A 144 2.42 -13.06 -15.84
C TYR A 144 2.87 -14.31 -16.60
N ASP A 145 4.12 -14.73 -16.45
CA ASP A 145 4.65 -15.92 -17.13
C ASP A 145 3.91 -17.20 -16.76
N ALA A 146 3.49 -17.33 -15.49
CA ALA A 146 2.72 -18.47 -14.99
C ALA A 146 1.26 -18.47 -15.46
N LEU A 147 0.71 -17.29 -15.80
CA LEU A 147 -0.71 -17.10 -16.09
C LEU A 147 -1.00 -16.67 -17.52
N LYS A 148 0.00 -16.43 -18.37
CA LYS A 148 -0.16 -15.89 -19.72
C LYS A 148 -1.21 -16.62 -20.57
N ASP A 149 -1.33 -17.94 -20.43
CA ASP A 149 -2.29 -18.76 -21.17
C ASP A 149 -3.73 -18.63 -20.62
N LYS A 150 -3.89 -18.05 -19.43
CA LYS A 150 -5.16 -17.74 -18.76
C LYS A 150 -5.53 -16.25 -18.85
N ILE A 151 -4.62 -15.41 -19.34
CA ILE A 151 -4.87 -13.98 -19.58
C ILE A 151 -5.42 -13.88 -21.00
N THR A 152 -6.75 -13.80 -21.10
CA THR A 152 -7.46 -13.69 -22.39
C THR A 152 -8.22 -12.36 -22.43
N PRO A 153 -7.59 -11.27 -22.87
CA PRO A 153 -8.29 -10.01 -22.94
C PRO A 153 -9.47 -10.05 -23.93
N PRO A 154 -10.57 -9.31 -23.67
CA PRO A 154 -10.75 -8.33 -22.59
C PRO A 154 -11.22 -8.94 -21.27
N ASP A 155 -11.27 -10.26 -21.14
CA ASP A 155 -11.82 -10.90 -19.94
C ASP A 155 -10.92 -10.61 -18.72
N PRO A 156 -11.52 -10.30 -17.56
CA PRO A 156 -10.75 -9.97 -16.38
C PRO A 156 -10.07 -11.23 -15.82
N VAL A 157 -8.84 -11.07 -15.33
CA VAL A 157 -8.07 -12.18 -14.76
C VAL A 157 -8.76 -12.67 -13.48
N ASN A 158 -8.99 -13.98 -13.38
CA ASN A 158 -9.59 -14.58 -12.20
C ASN A 158 -8.66 -14.46 -10.98
N PRO A 159 -9.07 -13.78 -9.89
CA PRO A 159 -8.22 -13.62 -8.71
C PRO A 159 -7.77 -14.94 -8.11
N GLN A 160 -8.60 -16.00 -8.16
CA GLN A 160 -8.23 -17.29 -7.57
C GLN A 160 -7.07 -17.97 -8.31
N ASP A 161 -7.01 -17.82 -9.63
CA ASP A 161 -5.87 -18.31 -10.42
C ASP A 161 -4.58 -17.59 -10.03
N VAL A 162 -4.68 -16.28 -9.76
CA VAL A 162 -3.54 -15.47 -9.33
C VAL A 162 -3.08 -15.82 -7.93
N LEU A 163 -4.01 -16.00 -6.99
CA LEU A 163 -3.69 -16.43 -5.62
C LEU A 163 -2.99 -17.80 -5.65
N SER A 164 -3.50 -18.74 -6.43
CA SER A 164 -2.90 -20.07 -6.57
C SER A 164 -1.50 -20.03 -7.21
N ALA A 165 -1.31 -19.17 -8.22
CA ALA A 165 0.00 -18.97 -8.83
C ALA A 165 0.99 -18.30 -7.86
N ALA A 166 0.54 -17.32 -7.08
CA ALA A 166 1.35 -16.68 -6.04
C ALA A 166 1.80 -17.68 -4.98
N GLU A 167 0.90 -18.54 -4.49
CA GLU A 167 1.23 -19.60 -3.54
C GLU A 167 2.33 -20.54 -4.03
N ALA A 168 2.32 -20.89 -5.33
CA ALA A 168 3.35 -21.73 -5.93
C ALA A 168 4.68 -20.98 -6.18
N LEU A 169 4.62 -19.71 -6.54
CA LEU A 169 5.80 -18.93 -6.95
C LEU A 169 6.62 -18.40 -5.77
N ILE A 170 5.97 -17.94 -4.70
CA ILE A 170 6.65 -17.26 -3.58
C ILE A 170 7.80 -18.09 -2.99
N PRO A 171 7.63 -19.39 -2.64
CA PRO A 171 8.75 -20.18 -2.11
C PRO A 171 9.93 -20.29 -3.08
N THR A 172 9.64 -20.41 -4.38
CA THR A 172 10.65 -20.51 -5.44
C THR A 172 11.40 -19.20 -5.62
N LEU A 173 10.70 -18.06 -5.57
CA LEU A 173 11.31 -16.74 -5.68
C LEU A 173 12.18 -16.43 -4.46
N LEU A 174 11.70 -16.71 -3.25
CA LEU A 174 12.47 -16.55 -2.01
C LEU A 174 13.77 -17.38 -2.03
N GLN A 175 13.71 -18.61 -2.52
CA GLN A 175 14.91 -19.45 -2.65
C GLN A 175 15.94 -18.85 -3.61
N LYS A 176 15.51 -18.17 -4.68
CA LYS A 176 16.38 -17.54 -5.67
C LYS A 176 17.05 -16.27 -5.15
N ASP A 177 16.40 -15.53 -4.27
CA ASP A 177 16.96 -14.29 -3.69
C ASP A 177 18.14 -14.56 -2.76
N GLY A 178 18.25 -15.79 -2.23
CA GLY A 178 19.38 -16.18 -1.37
C GLY A 178 19.33 -15.54 0.03
N VAL A 179 18.18 -15.00 0.43
CA VAL A 179 17.95 -14.50 1.80
C VAL A 179 17.70 -15.64 2.77
N LYS A 180 18.04 -15.45 4.04
CA LYS A 180 17.65 -16.37 5.10
C LYS A 180 16.22 -16.05 5.53
N VAL A 181 15.30 -16.96 5.25
CA VAL A 181 13.91 -16.86 5.71
C VAL A 181 13.80 -17.50 7.09
N ASP A 182 13.57 -16.69 8.12
CA ASP A 182 13.36 -17.14 9.50
C ASP A 182 11.92 -17.61 9.72
N GLN A 183 10.95 -16.97 9.07
CA GLN A 183 9.55 -17.34 9.13
C GLN A 183 8.83 -17.03 7.83
N LEU A 184 8.00 -17.97 7.36
CA LEU A 184 7.14 -17.80 6.19
C LEU A 184 5.72 -18.21 6.59
N LEU A 185 4.79 -17.26 6.63
CA LEU A 185 3.37 -17.53 6.79
C LEU A 185 2.71 -17.56 5.42
N MET A 186 2.15 -18.70 5.04
CA MET A 186 1.35 -18.92 3.83
C MET A 186 0.21 -19.91 4.12
N GLY A 187 -0.79 -19.98 3.24
CA GLY A 187 -1.90 -20.92 3.37
C GLY A 187 -2.62 -20.81 4.72
N ASN A 188 -2.77 -21.94 5.41
CA ASN A 188 -3.51 -22.01 6.68
C ASN A 188 -2.86 -21.18 7.81
N ASP A 189 -1.53 -21.13 7.89
CA ASP A 189 -0.82 -20.39 8.94
C ASP A 189 -1.00 -18.88 8.75
N LEU A 190 -0.96 -18.43 7.49
CA LEU A 190 -1.30 -17.05 7.16
C LEU A 190 -2.75 -16.74 7.49
N GLN A 191 -3.68 -17.64 7.14
CA GLN A 191 -5.10 -17.41 7.41
C GLN A 191 -5.38 -17.32 8.91
N ALA A 192 -4.75 -18.19 9.72
CA ALA A 192 -4.84 -18.12 11.17
C ALA A 192 -4.32 -16.77 11.70
N PHE A 193 -3.13 -16.35 11.27
CA PHE A 193 -2.57 -15.05 11.63
C PHE A 193 -3.48 -13.88 11.24
N LEU A 194 -4.01 -13.85 10.02
CA LEU A 194 -4.88 -12.77 9.57
C LEU A 194 -6.22 -12.76 10.31
N ASN A 195 -6.75 -13.91 10.71
CA ASN A 195 -7.94 -13.99 11.55
C ASN A 195 -7.66 -13.40 12.93
N ASP A 196 -6.53 -13.76 13.55
CA ASP A 196 -6.12 -13.19 14.84
C ASP A 196 -6.00 -11.67 14.74
N VAL A 197 -5.37 -11.14 13.68
CA VAL A 197 -5.26 -9.69 13.43
C VAL A 197 -6.62 -9.02 13.28
N ASN A 198 -7.57 -9.69 12.62
CA ASN A 198 -8.92 -9.15 12.41
C ASN A 198 -9.75 -9.12 13.71
N GLU A 199 -9.50 -10.07 14.62
CA GLU A 199 -10.15 -10.17 15.93
C GLU A 199 -9.53 -9.27 17.01
N LEU A 200 -8.36 -8.66 16.74
CA LEU A 200 -7.73 -7.72 17.68
C LEU A 200 -8.68 -6.56 18.05
N ASP A 201 -8.70 -6.23 19.35
CA ASP A 201 -9.26 -4.96 19.80
C ASP A 201 -8.44 -3.80 19.22
N VAL A 202 -9.00 -3.15 18.20
CA VAL A 202 -8.38 -2.03 17.50
C VAL A 202 -8.01 -0.91 18.48
N LYS A 203 -8.81 -0.69 19.53
CA LYS A 203 -8.50 0.35 20.51
C LYS A 203 -7.21 0.01 21.26
N SER A 204 -7.12 -1.19 21.82
CA SER A 204 -5.91 -1.64 22.51
C SER A 204 -4.67 -1.63 21.60
N LEU A 205 -4.81 -2.07 20.34
CA LEU A 205 -3.72 -2.00 19.36
C LEU A 205 -3.23 -0.56 19.16
N LEU A 206 -4.15 0.39 18.96
CA LEU A 206 -3.79 1.80 18.77
C LEU A 206 -3.15 2.42 20.02
N GLU A 207 -3.59 2.04 21.21
CA GLU A 207 -2.98 2.47 22.47
C GLU A 207 -1.54 1.96 22.60
N LYS A 208 -1.29 0.68 22.30
CA LYS A 208 0.05 0.09 22.30
C LYS A 208 0.96 0.70 21.23
N ALA A 209 0.49 0.80 20.00
CA ALA A 209 1.23 1.43 18.91
C ALA A 209 1.59 2.90 19.22
N SER A 210 0.67 3.64 19.85
CA SER A 210 0.90 5.02 20.31
C SER A 210 1.92 5.10 21.45
N ALA A 211 1.92 4.12 22.36
CA ALA A 211 2.93 4.03 23.41
C ALA A 211 4.32 3.76 22.81
N ASP A 212 4.44 2.78 21.92
CA ASP A 212 5.68 2.42 21.22
C ASP A 212 6.22 3.60 20.40
N SER A 213 5.36 4.28 19.64
CA SER A 213 5.77 5.42 18.82
C SER A 213 6.25 6.60 19.66
N ARG A 214 5.62 6.86 20.80
CA ARG A 214 6.07 7.91 21.75
C ARG A 214 7.37 7.53 22.43
N ALA A 215 7.53 6.27 22.83
CA ALA A 215 8.78 5.78 23.41
C ALA A 215 9.94 5.95 22.43
N TYR A 216 9.74 5.58 21.16
CA TYR A 216 10.71 5.81 20.09
C TYR A 216 11.03 7.30 19.93
N HIS A 217 10.00 8.16 19.86
CA HIS A 217 10.20 9.60 19.75
C HIS A 217 11.04 10.16 20.90
N GLN A 218 10.75 9.77 22.14
CA GLN A 218 11.53 10.23 23.30
C GLN A 218 12.98 9.75 23.27
N ALA A 219 13.22 8.53 22.81
CA ALA A 219 14.56 7.95 22.77
C ALA A 219 15.43 8.54 21.63
N TRP A 220 14.83 8.84 20.47
CA TRP A 220 15.60 9.07 19.24
C TRP A 220 15.34 10.41 18.54
N ILE A 221 14.20 11.06 18.79
CA ILE A 221 13.77 12.26 18.04
C ILE A 221 13.74 13.50 18.94
N ALA A 222 13.28 13.36 20.18
CA ALA A 222 13.21 14.46 21.13
C ALA A 222 14.61 15.05 21.37
N LYS A 223 14.72 16.38 21.30
CA LYS A 223 15.97 17.06 21.67
C LYS A 223 16.19 16.87 23.17
N THR A 224 17.30 16.24 23.55
CA THR A 224 17.78 16.30 24.94
C THR A 224 18.14 17.75 25.25
N ASP A 225 17.48 18.36 26.25
CA ASP A 225 17.86 19.68 26.74
C ASP A 225 19.34 19.64 27.16
N LYS A 226 20.21 20.30 26.38
CA LYS A 226 21.58 20.56 26.82
C LYS A 226 21.48 21.49 28.03
N PRO A 227 22.08 21.18 29.19
CA PRO A 227 22.09 22.09 30.32
C PRO A 227 22.70 23.41 29.85
N SER A 228 21.98 24.52 30.08
CA SER A 228 22.44 25.84 29.68
C SER A 228 23.81 26.08 30.33
N LYS A 229 24.83 26.33 29.49
CA LYS A 229 26.09 26.87 29.97
C LYS A 229 25.78 28.26 30.53
N LYS A 230 25.53 28.36 31.84
CA LYS A 230 25.54 29.64 32.55
C LYS A 230 26.90 30.29 32.27
N LYS A 231 26.86 31.42 31.58
CA LYS A 231 27.99 32.34 31.45
C LYS A 231 28.26 33.01 32.78
#